data_AF-A0A0R2GTV4-F1
#
_entry.id   AF-A0A0R2GTV4-F1
#
_cell.length_a   1.000
_cell.length_b   1.000
_cell.length_c   1.000
_cell.angle_alpha   90.00
_cell.angle_beta   90.00
_cell.angle_gamma   90.00
#
_symmetry.space_group_name_H-M   'P 1'
#
loop_
_entity.id
_entity.type
_entity.pdbx_description
1 polymer ?
#
loop_
_entity_poly.entity_id
_entity_poly.type
_entity_poly.pdbx_seq_one_letter_code
_entity_poly.pdbx_strand_id
1 'polypeptide(L)' 'MWQEMRTTGVTVTTLMPGPIETGFAAAGHLMATKLFAPGTGADPAVIAKAGYAGMLQGKLNVVAGLPWWM' A
#
# COMPACT_ATOMS: atom_id res chain seq x y z
N MET A 1 11.00 -8.88 12.53
CA MET A 1 10.59 -7.50 12.88
C MET A 1 9.33 -7.43 13.77
N TRP A 2 8.09 -7.70 13.31
CA TRP A 2 6.91 -7.64 14.22
C TRP A 2 7.05 -8.56 15.44
N GLN A 3 7.58 -9.78 15.25
CA GLN A 3 7.80 -10.73 16.35
C GLN A 3 8.77 -10.20 17.44
N GLU A 4 9.73 -9.36 17.07
CA GLU A 4 10.72 -8.78 17.99
C GLU A 4 10.12 -7.65 18.84
N MET A 5 9.02 -7.02 18.38
CA MET A 5 8.38 -5.87 19.03
C MET A 5 7.16 -6.25 19.88
N ARG A 6 6.80 -7.54 19.98
CA ARG A 6 5.59 -8.00 20.68
C ARG A 6 5.52 -7.62 22.17
N THR A 7 6.67 -7.41 22.82
CA THR A 7 6.76 -7.12 24.26
C THR A 7 6.91 -5.63 24.57
N THR A 8 7.10 -4.77 23.56
CA THR A 8 7.42 -3.35 23.76
C THR A 8 6.21 -2.42 23.69
N GLY A 9 5.02 -2.96 23.39
CA GLY A 9 3.80 -2.16 23.18
C GLY A 9 3.78 -1.39 21.86
N VAL A 10 4.78 -1.57 21.00
CA VAL A 10 4.87 -0.95 19.66
C VAL A 10 4.18 -1.84 18.63
N THR A 11 3.26 -1.26 17.86
CA THR A 11 2.60 -1.94 16.73
C THR A 11 3.34 -1.68 15.43
N VAL A 12 3.52 -2.71 14.60
CA VAL A 12 4.12 -2.62 13.27
C VAL A 12 3.06 -2.98 12.23
N THR A 13 2.95 -2.15 11.19
CA THR A 13 2.00 -2.33 10.10
C THR A 13 2.72 -2.28 8.76
N THR A 14 2.52 -3.31 7.94
CA THR A 14 3.00 -3.37 6.55
C THR A 14 1.87 -2.95 5.63
N LEU A 15 2.05 -1.83 4.92
CA LEU A 15 1.16 -1.38 3.85
C LEU A 15 1.58 -2.06 2.54
N MET A 16 0.65 -2.80 1.93
CA MET A 16 0.82 -3.55 0.69
C MET A 16 -0.14 -2.97 -0.36
N PRO A 17 0.24 -1.89 -1.03
CA PRO A 17 -0.63 -1.27 -2.01
C PRO A 17 -0.59 -2.01 -3.35
N GLY A 18 -1.72 -1.99 -4.06
CA GLY A 18 -1.77 -2.24 -5.48
C GLY A 18 -1.11 -1.11 -6.29
N PRO A 19 -1.28 -1.09 -7.62
CA PRO A 19 -0.75 -0.01 -8.46
C PRO A 19 -1.30 1.34 -8.00
N ILE A 20 -0.43 2.35 -7.88
CA ILE A 20 -0.81 3.69 -7.42
C ILE A 20 -0.37 4.69 -8.47
N GLU A 21 -1.24 5.65 -8.79
CA GLU A 21 -0.91 6.76 -9.69
C GLU A 21 0.03 7.76 -8.98
N THR A 22 1.33 7.44 -9.00
CA THR A 22 2.39 8.26 -8.43
C THR A 22 3.52 8.44 -9.45
N GLY A 23 4.53 9.25 -9.12
CA GLY A 23 5.74 9.39 -9.94
C GLY A 23 6.63 8.13 -10.00
N PHE A 24 6.34 7.07 -9.23
CA PHE A 24 7.17 5.86 -9.16
C PHE A 24 7.31 5.16 -10.52
N ALA A 25 6.20 4.98 -11.24
CA ALA A 25 6.23 4.31 -12.53
C ALA A 25 6.99 5.12 -13.59
N ALA A 26 6.89 6.44 -13.52
CA ALA A 26 7.67 7.34 -14.39
C ALA A 26 9.17 7.27 -14.07
N ALA A 27 9.53 7.35 -12.79
CA ALA A 27 10.92 7.28 -12.32
C ALA A 27 11.57 5.90 -12.60
N GLY A 28 10.79 4.83 -12.53
CA GLY A 28 11.26 3.46 -12.82
C GLY A 28 11.19 3.07 -14.30
N HIS A 29 10.78 3.96 -15.21
CA HIS A 29 10.53 3.63 -16.62
C HIS A 29 9.52 2.47 -16.82
N LEU A 30 8.55 2.34 -15.90
CA LEU A 30 7.55 1.27 -15.88
C LEU A 30 6.23 1.65 -16.57
N MET A 31 6.12 2.85 -17.13
CA MET A 31 4.90 3.36 -17.78
C MET A 31 4.42 2.50 -18.96
N ALA A 32 5.32 1.71 -19.57
CA ALA A 32 4.98 0.79 -20.65
C ALA A 32 4.37 -0.54 -20.15
N THR A 33 4.36 -0.80 -18.84
CA THR A 33 3.79 -2.02 -18.27
C THR A 33 2.29 -1.84 -18.05
N LYS A 34 1.50 -2.89 -18.38
CA LYS A 34 0.04 -2.87 -18.24
C LYS A 34 -0.44 -2.56 -16.82
N LEU A 35 0.38 -2.84 -15.82
CA LEU A 35 0.08 -2.61 -14.42
C LEU A 35 0.07 -1.12 -14.05
N PHE A 36 0.89 -0.31 -14.73
CA PHE A 36 1.02 1.14 -14.50
C PHE A 36 0.49 1.97 -15.67
N ALA A 37 -0.43 1.40 -16.47
CA ALA A 37 -1.10 2.14 -17.52
C ALA A 37 -2.00 3.24 -16.92
N PRO A 38 -2.22 4.35 -17.63
CA PRO A 38 -3.11 5.42 -17.12
C PRO A 38 -4.50 4.88 -16.77
N GLY A 39 -5.00 5.18 -15.57
CA GLY A 39 -6.31 4.74 -15.09
C GLY A 39 -6.34 3.33 -14.49
N THR A 40 -5.22 2.62 -14.40
CA THR A 40 -5.14 1.32 -13.68
C THR A 40 -4.69 1.47 -12.22
N GLY A 41 -4.16 2.63 -11.85
CA GLY A 41 -3.72 2.90 -10.49
C GLY A 41 -4.84 3.43 -9.60
N ALA A 42 -4.77 3.08 -8.32
CA ALA A 42 -5.61 3.68 -7.29
C ALA A 42 -5.08 5.08 -6.90
N ASP A 43 -5.98 5.95 -6.44
CA ASP A 43 -5.64 7.26 -5.90
C ASP A 43 -4.71 7.12 -4.66
N PRO A 44 -3.52 7.73 -4.67
CA PRO A 44 -2.59 7.73 -3.54
C PRO A 44 -3.22 8.14 -2.21
N ALA A 45 -4.15 9.11 -2.23
CA ALA A 45 -4.79 9.60 -1.02
C ALA A 45 -5.68 8.53 -0.37
N VAL A 46 -6.34 7.70 -1.18
CA VAL A 46 -7.16 6.58 -0.71
C VAL A 46 -6.27 5.50 -0.07
N ILE A 47 -5.16 5.17 -0.72
CA ILE A 47 -4.17 4.20 -0.20
C ILE A 47 -3.57 4.66 1.13
N ALA A 48 -3.16 5.93 1.20
CA ALA A 48 -2.57 6.51 2.41
C ALA A 48 -3.57 6.51 3.58
N LYS A 49 -4.83 6.89 3.34
CA LYS A 49 -5.89 6.84 4.35
C LYS A 49 -6.14 5.42 4.84
N ALA A 50 -6.20 4.44 3.94
CA ALA A 50 -6.39 3.04 4.30
C ALA A 50 -5.22 2.50 5.14
N GLY A 51 -3.98 2.80 4.75
CA GLY A 51 -2.77 2.46 5.50
C GLY A 51 -2.75 3.08 6.89
N TYR A 52 -3.06 4.37 6.99
CA TYR A 52 -3.10 5.09 8.27
C TYR A 52 -4.18 4.54 9.22
N ALA A 53 -5.38 4.30 8.70
CA ALA A 53 -6.46 3.71 9.48
C ALA A 53 -6.12 2.28 9.97
N GLY A 54 -5.50 1.47 9.11
CA GLY A 54 -5.05 0.12 9.48
C GLY A 54 -3.93 0.13 10.52
N MET A 55 -3.01 1.09 10.43
CA MET A 55 -1.97 1.31 11.44
C MET A 55 -2.56 1.68 12.80
N LEU A 56 -3.52 2.60 12.84
CA LEU A 56 -4.22 2.97 14.09
C LEU A 56 -5.00 1.80 14.70
N GLN A 57 -5.48 0.87 13.89
CA GLN A 57 -6.15 -0.36 14.35
C GLN A 57 -5.17 -1.45 14.79
N GLY A 58 -3.84 -1.22 14.71
CA GLY A 58 -2.82 -2.21 15.04
C GLY A 58 -2.79 -3.41 14.10
N LYS A 59 -3.31 -3.27 12.87
CA LYS A 59 -3.30 -4.34 11.88
C LYS A 59 -1.88 -4.59 11.40
N LEU A 60 -1.48 -5.86 11.34
CA LEU A 60 -0.16 -6.24 10.86
C LEU A 60 0.01 -6.00 9.35
N ASN A 61 -1.00 -6.36 8.55
CA ASN A 61 -0.99 -6.23 7.11
C ASN A 61 -2.19 -5.40 6.65
N VAL A 62 -1.93 -4.41 5.80
CA VAL A 62 -2.97 -3.58 5.18
C VAL A 62 -2.80 -3.67 3.67
N VAL A 63 -3.76 -4.32 3.02
CA VAL A 63 -3.82 -4.40 1.56
C VAL A 63 -4.79 -3.32 1.08
N ALA A 64 -4.35 -2.45 0.17
CA ALA A 64 -5.15 -1.33 -0.33
C ALA A 64 -4.98 -1.17 -1.84
N GLY A 65 -6.04 -0.78 -2.55
CA GLY A 65 -5.97 -0.49 -3.99
C GLY A 65 -5.97 -1.71 -4.91
N LEU A 66 -6.26 -2.91 -4.38
CA LEU A 66 -6.55 -4.07 -5.21
C LEU A 66 -8.07 -4.21 -5.41
N PRO A 67 -8.54 -4.44 -6.64
CA PRO A 67 -9.93 -4.81 -6.87
C PRO A 67 -10.23 -6.18 -6.26
N TRP A 68 -11.48 -6.41 -5.87
CA TRP A 68 -11.93 -7.60 -5.12
C TRP A 68 -11.76 -8.96 -5.84
N TRP A 69 -11.35 -8.96 -7.12
CA TRP A 69 -11.14 -10.15 -7.95
C TRP A 69 -9.65 -10.47 -8.20
N MET A 70 -8.73 -9.75 -7.54
CA MET A 70 -7.29 -10.05 -7.45
C MET A 70 -6.95 -10.58 -6.07
#